data_AF-A0A2P2L781-F1
#
_entry.id   AF-A0A2P2L781-F1
#
_cell.length_a   1.000
_cell.length_b   1.000
_cell.length_c   1.000
_cell.angle_alpha   90.00
_cell.angle_beta   90.00
_cell.angle_gamma   90.00
#
_symmetry.space_group_name_H-M   'P 1'
#
loop_
_entity.id
_entity.type
_entity.pdbx_description
1 polymer ?
#
loop_
_entity_poly.entity_id
_entity_poly.type
_entity_poly.pdbx_seq_one_letter_code
_entity_poly.pdbx_strand_id
1 'polypeptide(L)'
;MGDYNDAFMRNQNNAVRATTKTQNRANVLQLKLIGQSHPTGLTANLLKLFEARPPLEFKPVPEKRKCPPYSGMGQFVSRFAEPGDPEYAPPVQEAETPSQRRARIHKLRLEKGAEKAAEELQKYDPNNDPNISGDPYKTLFVARLNYETTESRIKREFESYGPIKRVGIFEYAQAGLVRGCSGVLPF
;
A
#
# COMPACT_ATOMS: atom_id res chain seq x y z
N MET A 1 7.48 3.33 -21.39
CA MET A 1 8.88 3.34 -20.93
C MET A 1 9.47 1.97 -21.22
N GLY A 2 10.29 1.87 -22.27
CA GLY A 2 11.06 0.68 -22.59
C GLY A 2 12.48 0.85 -22.06
N ASP A 3 12.96 -0.16 -21.35
CA ASP A 3 14.29 -0.23 -20.75
C ASP A 3 15.14 -1.19 -21.57
N TYR A 4 16.18 -0.70 -22.24
CA TYR A 4 17.31 -1.49 -22.77
C TYR A 4 18.43 -0.52 -23.16
N ASN A 5 19.45 -0.39 -22.32
CA ASN A 5 20.72 0.24 -22.72
C ASN A 5 21.84 -0.75 -22.39
N ASP A 6 22.15 -1.62 -23.36
CA ASP A 6 23.18 -2.64 -23.24
C ASP A 6 24.52 -2.07 -23.73
N ALA A 7 25.50 -2.04 -22.82
CA ALA A 7 26.74 -1.28 -22.93
C ALA A 7 27.88 -2.08 -23.59
N PHE A 8 27.60 -2.80 -24.68
CA PHE A 8 28.60 -3.65 -25.34
C PHE A 8 28.50 -3.60 -26.87
N MET A 9 28.96 -2.52 -27.52
CA MET A 9 29.47 -2.56 -28.91
C MET A 9 30.33 -1.32 -29.22
N ARG A 10 31.64 -1.38 -28.91
CA ARG A 10 32.63 -0.39 -29.37
C ARG A 10 33.50 -1.05 -30.45
N ASN A 11 33.28 -0.66 -31.70
CA ASN A 11 34.00 -1.18 -32.87
C ASN A 11 35.45 -0.65 -32.87
N GLN A 12 36.42 -1.57 -32.75
CA GLN A 12 37.85 -1.33 -32.94
C GLN A 12 38.16 -1.38 -34.44
N ASN A 13 39.01 -0.44 -34.88
CA ASN A 13 39.77 -0.40 -36.15
C ASN A 13 39.20 0.52 -37.24
N ASN A 14 39.72 1.75 -37.31
CA ASN A 14 40.12 2.31 -38.60
C ASN A 14 41.15 3.45 -38.42
N ALA A 15 42.43 3.17 -38.72
CA ALA A 15 43.49 4.16 -38.77
C ALA A 15 43.68 4.61 -40.23
N VAL A 16 43.48 5.89 -40.53
CA VAL A 16 43.75 6.49 -41.86
C VAL A 16 44.77 7.61 -41.68
N ARG A 17 45.95 7.42 -42.27
CA ARG A 17 47.09 8.37 -42.26
C ARG A 17 46.74 9.61 -43.09
N ALA A 18 47.02 10.80 -42.57
CA ALA A 18 46.85 12.07 -43.26
C ALA A 18 48.07 12.41 -44.12
N THR A 19 47.86 12.79 -45.37
CA THR A 19 48.80 13.59 -46.17
C THR A 19 48.18 14.95 -46.45
N THR A 20 48.93 16.03 -46.26
CA THR A 20 48.45 17.40 -46.41
C THR A 20 48.64 17.88 -47.86
N LYS A 21 47.55 18.20 -48.56
CA LYS A 21 47.57 18.97 -49.82
C LYS A 21 47.43 20.47 -49.51
N THR A 22 48.33 21.27 -50.07
CA THR A 22 48.39 22.74 -49.96
C THR A 22 47.09 23.40 -50.44
N GLN A 23 46.48 24.27 -49.61
CA GLN A 23 45.21 24.93 -49.92
C GLN A 23 45.37 26.14 -50.86
N ASN A 24 44.43 26.30 -51.80
CA ASN A 24 44.41 27.33 -52.84
C ASN A 24 44.18 28.75 -52.27
N ARG A 25 44.99 29.72 -52.72
CA ARG A 25 45.02 31.12 -52.25
C ARG A 25 43.68 31.87 -52.32
N ALA A 26 42.77 31.52 -53.23
CA ALA A 26 41.44 32.13 -53.34
C ALA A 26 40.59 31.92 -52.08
N ASN A 27 40.64 30.71 -51.49
CA ASN A 27 39.95 30.41 -50.23
C ASN A 27 40.51 31.23 -49.06
N VAL A 28 41.82 31.46 -49.04
CA VAL A 28 42.49 32.22 -47.98
C VAL A 28 42.08 33.70 -48.03
N LEU A 29 41.90 34.27 -49.23
CA LEU A 29 41.47 35.67 -49.38
C LEU A 29 40.00 35.88 -48.99
N GLN A 30 39.10 34.94 -49.31
CA GLN A 30 37.71 34.96 -48.83
C GLN A 30 37.63 34.86 -47.30
N LEU A 31 38.40 33.97 -46.68
CA LEU A 31 38.48 33.84 -45.22
C LEU A 31 39.04 35.10 -44.55
N LYS A 32 39.95 35.82 -45.21
CA LYS A 32 40.53 37.08 -44.69
C LYS A 32 39.54 38.24 -44.70
N LEU A 33 38.58 38.26 -45.64
CA LEU A 33 37.47 39.23 -45.64
C LEU A 33 36.46 38.96 -44.51
N ILE A 34 36.25 37.71 -44.14
CA ILE A 34 35.35 37.32 -43.03
C ILE A 34 35.90 37.83 -41.68
N GLY A 35 37.23 37.93 -41.53
CA GLY A 35 37.88 38.49 -40.34
C GLY A 35 37.70 40.00 -40.12
N GLN A 36 37.07 40.71 -41.05
CA GLN A 36 36.68 42.12 -40.91
C GLN A 36 35.18 42.29 -40.56
N SER A 37 34.46 41.18 -40.33
CA SER A 37 33.04 41.23 -39.97
C SER A 37 32.83 41.64 -38.50
N HIS A 38 31.64 42.14 -38.18
CA HIS A 38 31.25 42.51 -36.83
C HIS A 38 31.48 41.32 -35.87
N PRO A 39 31.84 41.51 -34.59
CA PRO A 39 32.18 40.44 -33.64
C PRO A 39 31.14 39.32 -33.50
N THR A 40 29.90 39.56 -33.91
CA THR A 40 28.84 38.53 -33.92
C THR A 40 28.87 37.63 -35.16
N GLY A 41 29.74 37.88 -36.13
CA GLY A 41 29.82 37.14 -37.40
C GLY A 41 28.64 37.38 -38.35
N LEU A 42 27.74 38.32 -38.03
CA LEU A 42 26.56 38.65 -38.84
C LEU A 42 26.92 39.62 -39.98
N THR A 43 26.23 39.47 -41.11
CA THR A 43 26.37 40.38 -42.25
C THR A 43 25.75 41.75 -41.93
N ALA A 44 26.20 42.80 -42.62
CA ALA A 44 25.73 44.17 -42.40
C ALA A 44 24.19 44.33 -42.52
N ASN A 45 23.54 43.56 -43.40
CA ASN A 45 22.08 43.57 -43.55
C ASN A 45 21.36 42.95 -42.35
N LEU A 46 21.94 41.92 -41.73
CA LEU A 46 21.39 41.28 -40.54
C LEU A 46 21.60 42.15 -39.29
N LEU A 47 22.74 42.84 -39.19
CA LEU A 47 23.04 43.72 -38.06
C LEU A 47 22.04 44.87 -37.90
N LYS A 48 21.51 45.39 -39.01
CA LYS A 48 20.46 46.43 -39.00
C LYS A 48 19.18 46.00 -38.28
N LEU A 49 18.88 44.70 -38.27
CA LEU A 49 17.71 44.15 -37.56
C LEU A 49 17.92 44.14 -36.04
N PHE A 50 19.15 44.23 -35.58
CA PHE A 50 19.54 44.21 -34.17
C PHE A 50 19.96 45.59 -33.64
N GLU A 51 19.60 46.67 -34.35
CA GLU A 51 19.78 48.02 -33.83
C GLU A 51 18.97 48.18 -32.54
N ALA A 52 19.65 48.62 -31.47
CA ALA A 52 19.02 48.79 -30.18
C ALA A 52 17.90 49.84 -30.27
N ARG A 53 16.77 49.58 -29.60
CA ARG A 53 15.71 50.58 -29.44
C ARG A 53 16.27 51.80 -28.69
N PRO A 54 15.80 53.04 -28.98
CA PRO A 54 16.09 54.20 -28.14
C PRO A 54 15.90 53.88 -26.65
N PRO A 55 16.72 54.49 -25.76
CA PRO A 55 16.59 54.32 -24.32
C PRO A 55 15.15 54.56 -23.85
N LEU A 56 14.69 53.74 -22.92
CA LEU A 56 13.34 53.89 -22.36
C LEU A 56 13.24 55.18 -21.55
N GLU A 57 12.12 55.89 -21.73
CA GLU A 57 11.75 57.03 -20.88
C GLU A 57 11.64 56.58 -19.42
N PHE A 58 12.38 57.24 -18.53
CA PHE A 58 12.33 56.93 -17.11
C PHE A 58 10.94 57.25 -16.53
N LYS A 59 10.33 56.27 -15.87
CA LYS A 59 9.13 56.45 -15.05
C LYS A 59 9.45 56.11 -13.59
N PRO A 60 9.02 56.94 -12.62
CA PRO A 60 9.22 56.64 -11.22
C PRO A 60 8.50 55.34 -10.83
N VAL A 61 9.04 54.63 -9.84
CA VAL A 61 8.43 53.40 -9.30
C VAL A 61 7.05 53.73 -8.71
N PRO A 62 6.00 52.94 -9.00
CA PRO A 62 4.68 53.17 -8.42
C PRO A 62 4.71 52.99 -6.89
N GLU A 63 4.10 53.93 -6.17
CA GLU A 63 3.99 53.87 -4.71
C GLU A 63 3.09 52.70 -4.28
N LYS A 64 3.59 51.84 -3.38
CA LYS A 64 2.81 50.74 -2.81
C LYS A 64 1.80 51.31 -1.81
N ARG A 65 0.50 51.11 -2.09
CA ARG A 65 -0.57 51.46 -1.15
C ARG A 65 -0.56 50.49 0.03
N LYS A 66 -0.71 51.01 1.25
CA LYS A 66 -0.96 50.18 2.44
C LYS A 66 -2.42 49.77 2.48
N CYS A 67 -2.72 48.51 2.72
CA CYS A 67 -4.08 48.05 3.01
C CYS A 67 -4.57 48.67 4.33
N PRO A 68 -5.89 48.85 4.51
CA PRO A 68 -6.46 49.18 5.81
C PRO A 68 -6.00 48.19 6.90
N PRO A 69 -5.88 48.63 8.17
CA PRO A 69 -5.51 47.76 9.27
C PRO A 69 -6.58 46.67 9.50
N TYR A 70 -6.15 45.49 9.96
CA TYR A 70 -7.07 44.42 10.34
C TYR A 70 -7.98 44.86 11.49
N SER A 71 -9.27 44.55 11.38
CA SER A 71 -10.25 44.70 12.46
C SER A 71 -10.56 43.34 13.09
N GLY A 72 -10.90 43.34 14.37
CA GLY A 72 -11.32 42.12 15.09
C GLY A 72 -12.77 41.73 14.75
N MET A 73 -13.16 40.51 15.13
CA MET A 73 -14.52 40.00 14.89
C MET A 73 -15.54 40.37 15.98
N GLY A 74 -15.11 41.04 17.06
CA GLY A 74 -15.96 41.35 18.22
C GLY A 74 -17.20 42.20 17.90
N GLN A 75 -17.15 43.02 16.84
CA GLN A 75 -18.28 43.84 16.38
C GLN A 75 -19.46 43.00 15.88
N PHE A 76 -19.25 41.72 15.57
CA PHE A 76 -20.29 40.83 15.03
C PHE A 76 -20.92 39.92 16.08
N VAL A 77 -20.40 39.89 17.31
CA VAL A 77 -20.91 39.01 18.39
C VAL A 77 -22.37 39.35 18.73
N SER A 78 -22.74 40.64 18.66
CA SER A 78 -24.13 41.08 18.88
C SER A 78 -25.11 40.68 17.77
N ARG A 79 -24.63 40.06 16.69
CA ARG A 79 -25.45 39.59 15.56
C ARG A 79 -25.61 38.07 15.56
N PHE A 80 -25.08 37.36 16.57
CA PHE A 80 -25.24 35.91 16.66
C PHE A 80 -26.67 35.57 17.06
N ALA A 81 -27.27 34.60 16.37
CA ALA A 81 -28.61 34.12 16.69
C ALA A 81 -28.62 33.51 18.09
N GLU A 82 -29.63 33.85 18.89
CA GLU A 82 -29.85 33.31 20.23
C GLU A 82 -30.80 32.11 20.19
N PRO A 83 -30.77 31.23 21.22
CA PRO A 83 -31.71 30.11 21.31
C PRO A 83 -33.16 30.62 21.32
N GLY A 84 -33.86 30.48 20.19
CA GLY A 84 -35.23 30.99 20.00
C GLY A 84 -35.43 31.74 18.69
N ASP A 85 -34.36 32.21 18.06
CA ASP A 85 -34.41 32.86 16.76
C ASP A 85 -34.66 31.83 15.64
N PRO A 86 -35.37 32.21 14.55
CA PRO A 86 -35.61 31.32 13.40
C PRO A 86 -34.32 30.91 12.69
N GLU A 87 -33.25 31.70 12.82
CA GLU A 87 -31.94 31.45 12.23
C GLU A 87 -31.01 30.66 13.18
N TYR A 88 -31.44 30.35 14.40
CA TYR A 88 -30.66 29.59 15.37
C TYR A 88 -30.57 28.11 14.96
N ALA A 89 -29.39 27.70 14.51
CA ALA A 89 -29.10 26.28 14.29
C ALA A 89 -28.70 25.63 15.63
N PRO A 90 -29.47 24.67 16.15
CA PRO A 90 -29.08 23.96 17.37
C PRO A 90 -27.76 23.21 17.13
N PRO A 91 -26.93 23.01 18.17
CA PRO A 91 -25.70 22.23 18.07
C PRO A 91 -25.99 20.86 17.46
N VAL A 92 -25.20 20.48 16.46
CA VAL A 92 -25.35 19.16 15.80
C VAL A 92 -25.19 18.09 16.86
N GLN A 93 -26.22 17.25 17.04
CA GLN A 93 -26.14 16.11 17.94
C GLN A 93 -25.10 15.14 17.40
N GLU A 94 -24.07 14.85 18.20
CA GLU A 94 -23.03 13.89 17.86
C GLU A 94 -23.64 12.48 17.80
N ALA A 95 -24.06 12.05 16.62
CA ALA A 95 -24.47 10.67 16.37
C ALA A 95 -23.24 9.77 16.24
N GLU A 96 -23.36 8.50 16.63
CA GLU A 96 -22.31 7.52 16.40
C GLU A 96 -21.92 7.48 14.92
N THR A 97 -20.64 7.68 14.64
CA THR A 97 -20.12 7.43 13.29
C THR A 97 -20.29 5.96 12.92
N PRO A 98 -20.40 5.60 11.63
CA PRO A 98 -20.47 4.20 11.21
C PRO A 98 -19.29 3.33 11.68
N SER A 99 -18.13 3.95 11.97
CA SER A 99 -16.97 3.28 12.56
C SER A 99 -17.22 2.88 14.02
N GLN A 100 -17.70 3.82 14.84
CA GLN A 100 -18.05 3.58 16.24
C GLN A 100 -19.14 2.52 16.39
N ARG A 101 -20.17 2.56 15.53
CA ARG A 101 -21.23 1.54 15.51
C ARG A 101 -20.67 0.14 15.23
N ARG A 102 -19.76 -0.01 14.26
CA ARG A 102 -19.13 -1.30 13.94
C ARG A 102 -18.29 -1.83 15.10
N ALA A 103 -17.50 -0.96 15.74
CA ALA A 103 -16.70 -1.31 16.91
C ALA A 103 -17.59 -1.80 18.07
N ARG A 104 -18.72 -1.12 18.33
CA ARG A 104 -19.70 -1.51 19.34
C ARG A 104 -20.31 -2.89 19.05
N ILE A 105 -20.76 -3.13 17.82
CA ILE A 105 -21.34 -4.42 17.43
C ILE A 105 -20.31 -5.54 17.54
N HIS A 106 -19.06 -5.29 17.13
CA HIS A 106 -17.98 -6.27 17.24
C HIS A 106 -17.71 -6.65 18.70
N LYS A 107 -17.62 -5.64 19.59
CA LYS A 107 -17.43 -5.86 21.03
C LYS A 107 -18.56 -6.70 21.63
N LEU A 108 -19.82 -6.34 21.35
CA LEU A 108 -20.99 -7.09 21.82
C LEU A 108 -21.00 -8.54 21.31
N ARG A 109 -20.58 -8.77 20.05
CA ARG A 109 -20.50 -10.12 19.50
C ARG A 109 -19.42 -10.96 20.17
N LEU A 110 -18.29 -10.34 20.48
CA LEU A 110 -17.17 -10.99 21.16
C LEU A 110 -17.56 -11.37 22.60
N GLU A 111 -18.17 -10.45 23.34
CA GLU A 111 -18.67 -10.67 24.70
C GLU A 111 -19.70 -11.81 24.73
N LYS A 112 -20.71 -11.75 23.86
CA LYS A 112 -21.72 -12.82 23.74
C LYS A 112 -21.11 -14.17 23.32
N GLY A 113 -20.04 -14.15 22.52
CA GLY A 113 -19.31 -15.36 22.14
C GLY A 113 -18.54 -15.96 23.33
N ALA A 114 -17.91 -15.11 24.14
CA ALA A 114 -17.21 -15.52 25.35
C ALA A 114 -18.16 -16.06 26.42
N GLU A 115 -19.33 -15.42 26.61
CA GLU A 115 -20.38 -15.90 27.53
C GLU A 115 -20.85 -17.31 27.15
N LYS A 116 -21.16 -17.54 25.86
CA LYS A 116 -21.56 -18.87 25.38
C LYS A 116 -20.48 -19.92 25.59
N ALA A 117 -19.22 -19.59 25.29
CA ALA A 117 -18.11 -20.51 25.50
C ALA A 117 -17.93 -20.84 27.00
N ALA A 118 -18.14 -19.88 27.90
CA ALA A 118 -18.10 -20.11 29.34
C ALA A 118 -19.26 -21.00 29.82
N GLU A 119 -20.48 -20.79 29.30
CA GLU A 119 -21.63 -21.66 29.58
C GLU A 119 -21.41 -23.08 29.08
N GLU A 120 -20.84 -23.25 27.88
CA GLU A 120 -20.51 -24.56 27.31
C GLU A 120 -19.42 -25.26 28.13
N LEU A 121 -18.41 -24.52 28.61
CA LEU A 121 -17.36 -25.06 29.47
C LEU A 121 -17.91 -25.58 30.80
N GLN A 122 -18.89 -24.90 31.40
CA GLN A 122 -19.55 -25.37 32.62
C GLN A 122 -20.35 -26.66 32.43
N LYS A 123 -20.91 -26.87 31.23
CA LYS A 123 -21.66 -28.08 30.88
C LYS A 123 -20.76 -29.24 30.46
N TYR A 124 -19.49 -28.98 30.14
CA TYR A 124 -18.56 -29.97 29.64
C TYR A 124 -18.00 -30.83 30.77
N ASP A 125 -18.48 -32.07 30.87
CA ASP A 125 -17.96 -33.09 31.80
C ASP A 125 -17.43 -34.31 31.02
N PRO A 126 -16.10 -34.42 30.82
CA PRO A 126 -15.52 -35.52 30.07
C PRO A 126 -15.61 -36.87 30.78
N ASN A 127 -15.86 -36.90 32.10
CA ASN A 127 -15.92 -38.15 32.85
C ASN A 127 -17.26 -38.86 32.70
N ASN A 128 -18.32 -38.10 32.41
CA ASN A 128 -19.68 -38.59 32.26
C ASN A 128 -20.11 -38.72 30.78
N ASP A 129 -19.19 -38.53 29.83
CA ASP A 129 -19.49 -38.65 28.40
C ASP A 129 -19.56 -40.13 27.98
N PRO A 130 -20.69 -40.64 27.44
CA PRO A 130 -20.82 -42.03 27.00
C PRO A 130 -19.88 -42.41 25.85
N ASN A 131 -19.35 -41.42 25.12
CA ASN A 131 -18.43 -41.65 24.02
C ASN A 131 -16.99 -41.91 24.48
N ILE A 132 -16.63 -41.43 25.68
CA ILE A 132 -15.29 -41.53 26.24
C ILE A 132 -15.25 -42.76 27.14
N SER A 133 -14.32 -43.67 26.87
CA SER A 133 -14.14 -44.89 27.66
C SER A 133 -12.69 -45.37 27.57
N GLY A 134 -12.13 -45.80 28.70
CA GLY A 134 -10.76 -46.31 28.79
C GLY A 134 -9.86 -45.45 29.69
N ASP A 135 -8.57 -45.78 29.68
CA ASP A 135 -7.53 -45.07 30.44
C ASP A 135 -7.01 -43.88 29.61
N PRO A 136 -7.07 -42.64 30.12
CA PRO A 136 -6.60 -41.46 29.39
C PRO A 136 -5.11 -41.50 29.05
N TYR A 137 -4.27 -42.15 29.88
CA TYR A 137 -2.83 -42.25 29.63
C TYR A 137 -2.48 -43.25 28.52
N LYS A 138 -3.46 -44.06 28.09
CA LYS A 138 -3.31 -45.10 27.07
C LYS A 138 -4.11 -44.79 25.81
N THR A 139 -4.62 -43.56 25.68
CA THR A 139 -5.47 -43.13 24.58
C THR A 139 -4.76 -42.07 23.75
N LEU A 140 -4.57 -42.32 22.47
CA LEU A 140 -3.99 -41.36 21.53
C LEU A 140 -5.09 -40.63 20.76
N PHE A 141 -5.00 -39.30 20.72
CA PHE A 141 -5.84 -38.46 19.88
C PHE A 141 -5.12 -38.12 18.57
N VAL A 142 -5.72 -38.51 17.45
CA VAL A 142 -5.19 -38.31 16.11
C VAL A 142 -6.13 -37.40 15.33
N ALA A 143 -5.64 -36.21 14.98
CA ALA A 143 -6.38 -35.20 14.22
C ALA A 143 -5.89 -35.11 12.76
N ARG A 144 -6.62 -34.34 11.93
CA ARG A 144 -6.28 -34.07 10.51
C ARG A 144 -6.18 -35.34 9.65
N LEU A 145 -7.04 -36.31 9.91
CA LEU A 145 -7.14 -37.50 9.07
C LEU A 145 -7.82 -37.16 7.75
N ASN A 146 -7.40 -37.82 6.67
CA ASN A 146 -8.10 -37.73 5.40
C ASN A 146 -9.53 -38.31 5.60
N TYR A 147 -10.53 -37.64 5.01
CA TYR A 147 -11.93 -38.04 5.11
C TYR A 147 -12.17 -39.47 4.62
N GLU A 148 -11.44 -39.94 3.61
CA GLU A 148 -11.63 -41.29 3.08
C GLU A 148 -10.97 -42.39 3.93
N THR A 149 -10.28 -42.02 5.01
CA THR A 149 -9.59 -42.99 5.86
C THR A 149 -10.61 -43.78 6.68
N THR A 150 -10.61 -45.10 6.52
CA THR A 150 -11.43 -46.02 7.31
C THR A 150 -10.74 -46.38 8.62
N GLU A 151 -11.53 -46.80 9.60
CA GLU A 151 -11.03 -47.29 10.89
C GLU A 151 -10.01 -48.43 10.73
N SER A 152 -10.25 -49.32 9.77
CA SER A 152 -9.35 -50.45 9.46
C SER A 152 -7.96 -50.00 9.00
N ARG A 153 -7.87 -48.91 8.21
CA ARG A 153 -6.59 -48.35 7.79
C ARG A 153 -5.83 -47.79 8.99
N ILE A 154 -6.51 -47.03 9.84
CA ILE A 154 -5.91 -46.47 11.06
C ILE A 154 -5.41 -47.59 11.96
N LYS A 155 -6.24 -48.60 12.21
CA LYS A 155 -5.84 -49.76 13.01
C LYS A 155 -4.56 -50.40 12.47
N ARG A 156 -4.49 -50.66 11.17
CA ARG A 156 -3.31 -51.29 10.53
C ARG A 156 -2.03 -50.46 10.70
N GLU A 157 -2.10 -49.14 10.50
CA GLU A 157 -0.91 -48.29 10.62
C GLU A 157 -0.43 -48.19 12.08
N PHE A 158 -1.36 -48.07 13.04
CA PHE A 158 -1.01 -47.91 14.45
C PHE A 158 -0.69 -49.23 15.17
N GLU A 159 -1.10 -50.38 14.62
CA GLU A 159 -0.80 -51.70 15.17
C GLU A 159 0.71 -52.02 15.15
N SER A 160 1.48 -51.34 14.31
CA SER A 160 2.94 -51.42 14.29
C SER A 160 3.61 -50.95 15.58
N TYR A 161 2.96 -50.06 16.34
CA TYR A 161 3.49 -49.50 17.59
C TYR A 161 3.05 -50.27 18.83
N GLY A 162 2.09 -51.18 18.68
CA GLY A 162 1.56 -52.00 19.76
C GLY A 162 0.17 -52.54 19.45
N PRO A 163 -0.33 -53.48 20.26
CA PRO A 163 -1.70 -53.93 20.13
C PRO A 163 -2.68 -52.74 20.28
N ILE A 164 -3.91 -52.85 19.77
CA ILE A 164 -4.92 -51.78 19.87
C ILE A 164 -6.19 -52.38 20.48
N LYS A 165 -6.72 -51.77 21.56
CA LYS A 165 -7.98 -52.20 22.21
C LYS A 165 -9.20 -51.75 21.43
N ARG A 166 -9.22 -50.47 21.06
CA ARG A 166 -10.37 -49.82 20.43
C ARG A 166 -9.88 -48.69 19.55
N VAL A 167 -10.52 -48.53 18.40
CA VAL A 167 -10.42 -47.35 17.55
C VAL A 167 -11.82 -46.74 17.48
N GLY A 168 -11.90 -45.41 17.51
CA GLY A 168 -13.15 -44.69 17.35
C GLY A 168 -12.93 -43.47 16.48
N ILE A 169 -13.63 -43.40 15.35
CA ILE A 169 -13.67 -42.20 14.52
C ILE A 169 -14.85 -41.35 14.98
N PHE A 170 -14.57 -40.10 15.32
CA PHE A 170 -15.58 -39.11 15.67
C PHE A 170 -15.98 -38.33 14.42
N GLU A 171 -17.29 -38.36 14.13
CA GLU A 171 -17.91 -37.52 13.12
C GLU A 171 -18.72 -36.42 13.81
N TYR A 172 -18.42 -35.16 13.51
CA TYR A 172 -19.24 -34.05 13.99
C TYR A 172 -20.45 -33.87 13.07
N ALA A 173 -21.65 -34.01 13.63
CA ALA A 173 -22.91 -33.98 12.89
C ALA A 173 -23.24 -32.63 12.20
N GLN A 174 -22.59 -31.52 12.57
CA GLN A 174 -22.94 -30.19 12.07
C GLN A 174 -22.04 -29.64 10.95
N ALA A 175 -20.87 -30.24 10.70
CA ALA A 175 -20.03 -29.85 9.58
C ALA A 175 -19.16 -31.04 9.20
N GLY A 176 -19.39 -31.61 8.01
CA GLY A 176 -18.65 -32.76 7.47
C GLY A 176 -17.18 -32.46 7.14
N LEU A 177 -16.44 -31.77 8.01
CA LEU A 177 -15.12 -31.22 7.72
C LEU A 177 -14.05 -31.42 8.81
N VAL A 178 -14.28 -32.20 9.86
CA VAL A 178 -13.16 -32.70 10.69
C VAL A 178 -13.48 -34.09 11.24
N ARG A 179 -12.78 -35.12 10.75
CA ARG A 179 -12.73 -36.44 11.39
C ARG A 179 -11.54 -36.48 12.35
N GLY A 180 -11.81 -36.66 13.64
CA GLY A 180 -10.81 -37.01 14.65
C GLY A 180 -10.90 -38.51 14.93
N CYS A 181 -9.78 -39.16 15.22
CA CYS A 181 -9.76 -40.55 15.67
C CYS A 181 -9.14 -40.64 17.06
N SER A 182 -9.75 -41.44 17.93
CA SER A 182 -9.19 -41.82 19.22
C SER A 182 -8.86 -43.31 19.18
N GLY A 183 -7.63 -43.67 19.55
CA GLY A 183 -7.16 -45.06 19.60
C GLY A 183 -6.63 -45.40 20.99
N VAL A 184 -7.13 -46.48 21.60
CA VAL A 184 -6.66 -46.97 22.90
C VAL A 184 -5.62 -48.07 22.67
N LEU A 185 -4.38 -47.85 23.09
CA LEU A 185 -3.31 -48.84 23.07
C LEU A 185 -3.32 -49.62 24.42
N PRO A 186 -3.36 -50.97 24.47
CA PRO A 186 -2.77 -51.67 25.59
C PRO A 186 -1.25 -51.44 25.55
N PHE A 187 -0.69 -51.04 26.67
CA PHE A 187 0.50 -51.76 27.10
C PHE A 187 0.03 -53.12 27.62
#